data_AF-A0A7Y2F3K4-F1
#
_entry.id   AF-A0A7Y2F3K4-F1
#
_cell.length_a   1.000
_cell.length_b   1.000
_cell.length_c   1.000
_cell.angle_alpha   90.00
_cell.angle_beta   90.00
_cell.angle_gamma   90.00
#
_symmetry.space_group_name_H-M   'P 1'
#
loop_
_entity.id
_entity.type
_entity.pdbx_description
1 polymer ?
#
loop_
_entity_poly.entity_id
_entity_poly.type
_entity_poly.pdbx_seq_one_letter_code
_entity_poly.pdbx_strand_id
1 'polypeptide(L)'
;MNFKSQSIPHSTERNSEKVKGEIKVIFLLPYPIGYGPSQRFRAEIYFGQLESNGIRFHFHSFLGEDGYQKLYKAGDLLSKILAMIKGQLRRLAILQRIREYDVVFIQREASPLGPAIIEWVIAKVLKKPIIYDIDDAIWMPNVAEANARFHWLKSFRKIDKLMSWSRTVIAGNDFLAQRALMFNRDVIVIPTIVDTVHYHSLTNHVEDKSLTLGWTGT
;
A
#
# COMPACT_ATOMS: atom_id res chain seq x y z
N MET A 1 28.09 -44.83 -19.47
CA MET A 1 27.86 -44.85 -18.01
C MET A 1 26.62 -44.02 -17.73
N ASN A 2 25.49 -44.67 -17.46
CA ASN A 2 24.19 -44.05 -17.22
C ASN A 2 24.09 -43.61 -15.76
N PHE A 3 24.03 -42.31 -15.49
CA PHE A 3 23.59 -41.79 -14.20
C PHE A 3 22.10 -41.43 -14.30
N LYS A 4 21.25 -42.32 -13.79
CA LYS A 4 19.86 -42.02 -13.44
C LYS A 4 19.88 -41.02 -12.29
N SER A 5 19.33 -39.81 -12.48
CA SER A 5 19.01 -38.92 -11.36
C SER A 5 17.75 -39.44 -10.68
N GLN A 6 17.91 -39.85 -9.44
CA GLN A 6 16.82 -40.29 -8.57
C GLN A 6 16.06 -39.05 -8.09
N SER A 7 14.75 -39.09 -8.27
CA SER A 7 13.79 -38.16 -7.70
C SER A 7 13.76 -38.32 -6.17
N ILE A 8 13.99 -37.22 -5.46
CA ILE A 8 13.82 -37.14 -4.01
C ILE A 8 12.35 -36.76 -3.75
N PRO A 9 11.57 -37.57 -3.02
CA PRO A 9 10.23 -37.17 -2.59
C PRO A 9 10.37 -36.25 -1.38
N HIS A 10 9.97 -34.99 -1.51
CA HIS A 10 9.69 -34.15 -0.35
C HIS A 10 8.20 -34.20 -0.07
N SER A 11 7.82 -35.26 0.67
CA SER A 11 6.59 -35.29 1.43
C SER A 11 6.63 -34.18 2.47
N THR A 12 5.71 -33.23 2.36
CA THR A 12 5.25 -32.49 3.53
C THR A 12 3.75 -32.32 3.37
N GLU A 13 3.03 -33.39 3.69
CA GLU A 13 1.64 -33.30 4.13
C GLU A 13 1.62 -32.35 5.33
N ARG A 14 1.30 -31.08 5.06
CA ARG A 14 0.81 -30.19 6.11
C ARG A 14 -0.70 -30.40 6.16
N ASN A 15 -1.13 -31.06 7.23
CA ASN A 15 -2.49 -31.04 7.75
C ASN A 15 -3.07 -29.63 7.62
N SER A 16 -3.91 -29.40 6.61
CA SER A 16 -4.74 -28.20 6.52
C SER A 16 -5.96 -28.42 7.41
N GLU A 17 -5.73 -28.36 8.73
CA GLU A 17 -6.82 -28.24 9.69
C GLU A 17 -7.59 -26.93 9.43
N LYS A 18 -8.90 -27.10 9.23
CA LYS A 18 -9.96 -26.09 9.10
C LYS A 18 -9.90 -25.23 7.84
N VAL A 19 -10.87 -25.48 6.95
CA VAL A 19 -11.39 -24.51 5.98
C VAL A 19 -11.97 -23.33 6.77
N LYS A 20 -11.10 -22.41 7.15
CA LYS A 20 -11.45 -21.06 7.58
C LYS A 20 -12.07 -20.41 6.33
N GLY A 21 -13.27 -19.86 6.45
CA GLY A 21 -13.94 -19.19 5.33
C GLY A 21 -12.97 -18.24 4.60
N GLU A 22 -13.05 -18.23 3.27
CA GLU A 22 -12.18 -17.46 2.38
C GLU A 22 -12.15 -15.99 2.82
N ILE A 23 -10.98 -15.52 3.28
CA ILE A 23 -10.82 -14.15 3.80
C ILE A 23 -10.90 -13.17 2.62
N LYS A 24 -11.75 -12.15 2.75
CA LYS A 24 -11.91 -11.07 1.76
C LYS A 24 -11.30 -9.77 2.26
N VAL A 25 -10.35 -9.24 1.49
CA VAL A 25 -9.65 -7.99 1.83
C VAL A 25 -9.97 -6.91 0.80
N ILE A 26 -10.25 -5.68 1.25
CA ILE A 26 -10.28 -4.53 0.36
C ILE A 26 -9.07 -3.64 0.58
N PHE A 27 -8.30 -3.41 -0.48
CA PHE A 27 -7.14 -2.52 -0.51
C PHE A 27 -7.58 -1.11 -0.92
N LEU A 28 -7.48 -0.15 0.00
CA LEU A 28 -7.66 1.26 -0.29
C LEU A 28 -6.30 1.90 -0.57
N LEU A 29 -6.03 2.09 -1.85
CA LEU A 29 -4.73 2.53 -2.36
C LEU A 29 -4.80 3.94 -2.94
N PRO A 30 -3.70 4.71 -2.97
CA PRO A 30 -3.73 6.08 -3.50
C PRO A 30 -3.97 6.12 -5.02
N TYR A 31 -3.40 5.16 -5.77
CA TYR A 31 -3.30 5.22 -7.23
C TYR A 31 -3.76 3.92 -7.90
N PRO A 32 -4.01 3.91 -9.22
CA PRO A 32 -4.26 2.66 -9.95
C PRO A 32 -3.04 1.74 -9.88
N ILE A 33 -3.27 0.46 -10.17
CA ILE A 33 -2.21 -0.58 -10.19
C ILE A 33 -1.12 -0.21 -11.18
N GLY A 34 0.13 -0.39 -10.79
CA GLY A 34 1.30 -0.12 -11.63
C GLY A 34 1.81 1.33 -11.61
N TYR A 35 1.10 2.28 -11.00
CA TYR A 35 1.47 3.70 -11.08
C TYR A 35 2.40 4.16 -9.93
N GLY A 36 2.00 3.92 -8.67
CA GLY A 36 2.75 4.43 -7.51
C GLY A 36 3.93 3.53 -7.16
N PRO A 37 5.19 4.03 -7.11
CA PRO A 37 6.34 3.20 -6.70
C PRO A 37 6.14 2.57 -5.32
N SER A 38 5.76 3.40 -4.34
CA SER A 38 5.34 2.99 -3.00
C SER A 38 4.33 1.83 -3.04
N GLN A 39 3.24 1.97 -3.79
CA GLN A 39 2.18 0.97 -3.88
C GLN A 39 2.67 -0.35 -4.50
N ARG A 40 3.47 -0.27 -5.56
CA ARG A 40 4.02 -1.45 -6.25
C ARG A 40 4.84 -2.32 -5.31
N PHE A 41 5.76 -1.72 -4.55
CA PHE A 41 6.70 -2.48 -3.71
C PHE A 41 6.18 -2.82 -2.31
N ARG A 42 5.05 -2.24 -1.90
CA ARG A 42 4.48 -2.43 -0.55
C ARG A 42 3.19 -3.25 -0.56
N ALA A 43 2.42 -3.18 -1.64
CA ALA A 43 1.12 -3.84 -1.75
C ALA A 43 1.07 -4.79 -2.95
N GLU A 44 1.29 -4.28 -4.17
CA GLU A 44 1.03 -5.05 -5.40
C GLU A 44 1.92 -6.28 -5.52
N ILE A 45 3.18 -6.20 -5.08
CA ILE A 45 4.13 -7.32 -5.08
C ILE A 45 3.62 -8.57 -4.33
N TYR A 46 2.68 -8.38 -3.37
CA TYR A 46 2.13 -9.47 -2.58
C TYR A 46 0.84 -10.07 -3.17
N PHE A 47 0.25 -9.48 -4.21
CA PHE A 47 -1.05 -9.89 -4.73
C PHE A 47 -1.09 -11.36 -5.17
N GLY A 48 -0.08 -11.81 -5.93
CA GLY A 48 0.01 -13.23 -6.32
C GLY A 48 0.16 -14.18 -5.13
N GLN A 49 0.90 -13.75 -4.09
CA GLN A 49 1.03 -14.55 -2.87
C GLN A 49 -0.28 -14.60 -2.08
N LEU A 50 -1.04 -13.51 -2.01
CA LEU A 50 -2.36 -13.50 -1.36
C LEU A 50 -3.33 -14.48 -2.05
N GLU A 51 -3.41 -14.44 -3.37
CA GLU A 51 -4.24 -15.36 -4.17
C GLU A 51 -3.84 -16.82 -3.97
N SER A 52 -2.54 -17.14 -4.05
CA SER A 52 -2.04 -18.52 -3.84
C SER A 52 -2.31 -19.06 -2.43
N ASN A 53 -2.50 -18.18 -1.44
CA ASN A 53 -2.87 -18.53 -0.06
C ASN A 53 -4.39 -18.50 0.17
N GLY A 54 -5.20 -18.43 -0.89
CA GLY A 54 -6.66 -18.46 -0.80
C GLY A 54 -7.27 -17.20 -0.20
N ILE A 55 -6.57 -16.06 -0.24
CA ILE A 55 -7.10 -14.76 0.18
C ILE A 55 -7.67 -14.06 -1.05
N ARG A 56 -8.97 -13.79 -1.04
CA ARG A 56 -9.58 -12.93 -2.05
C ARG A 56 -9.34 -11.49 -1.69
N PHE A 57 -8.98 -10.69 -2.69
CA PHE A 57 -8.88 -9.26 -2.49
C PHE A 57 -9.44 -8.47 -3.66
N HIS A 58 -9.87 -7.25 -3.35
CA HIS A 58 -10.17 -6.23 -4.35
C HIS A 58 -9.38 -4.98 -3.98
N PHE A 59 -8.89 -4.24 -4.98
CA PHE A 59 -8.29 -2.93 -4.74
C PHE A 59 -9.24 -1.83 -5.20
N HIS A 60 -9.11 -0.68 -4.55
CA HIS A 60 -9.81 0.53 -4.93
C HIS A 60 -8.85 1.71 -4.78
N SER A 61 -8.53 2.35 -5.89
CA SER A 61 -7.67 3.54 -5.89
C SER A 61 -8.45 4.79 -5.52
N PHE A 62 -7.78 5.80 -4.95
CA PHE A 62 -8.36 7.12 -4.73
C PHE A 62 -8.41 7.87 -6.07
N LEU A 63 -7.24 8.03 -6.72
CA LEU A 63 -7.16 8.53 -8.09
C LEU A 63 -7.37 7.40 -9.08
N GLY A 64 -8.13 7.68 -10.13
CA GLY A 64 -8.18 6.84 -11.32
C GLY A 64 -7.03 7.19 -12.25
N GLU A 65 -6.84 6.44 -13.32
CA GLU A 65 -5.79 6.70 -14.32
C GLU A 65 -5.87 8.14 -14.85
N ASP A 66 -7.09 8.61 -15.17
CA ASP A 66 -7.37 9.97 -15.61
C ASP A 66 -6.92 11.02 -14.60
N GLY A 67 -7.23 10.78 -13.32
CA GLY A 67 -6.85 11.67 -12.22
C GLY A 67 -5.34 11.67 -11.95
N TYR A 68 -4.71 10.50 -12.03
CA TYR A 68 -3.26 10.35 -11.86
C TYR A 68 -2.52 11.15 -12.93
N GLN A 69 -2.84 10.93 -14.21
CA GLN A 69 -2.20 11.66 -15.31
C GLN A 69 -2.34 13.19 -15.17
N LYS A 70 -3.51 13.66 -14.73
CA LYS A 70 -3.76 15.09 -14.50
C LYS A 70 -2.97 15.67 -13.33
N LEU A 71 -2.72 14.88 -12.28
CA LEU A 71 -1.98 15.33 -11.10
C LEU A 71 -0.54 15.71 -11.46
N TYR A 72 0.10 14.92 -12.33
CA TYR A 72 1.51 15.10 -12.73
C TYR A 72 1.71 16.06 -13.92
N LYS A 73 0.64 16.54 -14.56
CA LYS A 73 0.76 17.60 -15.56
C LYS A 73 1.05 18.95 -14.88
N ALA A 74 2.01 19.69 -15.42
CA ALA A 74 2.26 21.07 -15.00
C ALA A 74 1.06 21.97 -15.37
N GLY A 75 0.70 22.92 -14.50
CA GLY A 75 -0.51 23.73 -14.67
C GLY A 75 -1.81 22.97 -14.37
N ASP A 76 -2.93 23.56 -14.79
CA ASP A 76 -4.29 23.00 -14.70
C ASP A 76 -4.80 22.65 -13.28
N LEU A 77 -4.98 23.71 -12.47
CA LEU A 77 -5.52 23.59 -11.12
C LEU A 77 -6.95 23.03 -11.10
N LEU A 78 -7.78 23.38 -12.08
CA LEU A 78 -9.18 22.96 -12.12
C LEU A 78 -9.29 21.44 -12.30
N SER A 79 -8.54 20.86 -13.26
CA SER A 79 -8.52 19.41 -13.46
C SER A 79 -8.00 18.66 -12.22
N LYS A 80 -7.02 19.22 -11.51
CA LYS A 80 -6.50 18.63 -10.27
C LYS A 80 -7.57 18.64 -9.18
N ILE A 81 -8.25 19.76 -8.97
CA ILE A 81 -9.37 19.86 -8.01
C ILE A 81 -10.48 18.85 -8.37
N LEU A 82 -10.89 18.79 -9.64
CA LEU A 82 -11.90 17.83 -10.10
C LEU A 82 -11.47 16.37 -9.87
N ALA A 83 -10.19 16.04 -10.10
CA ALA A 83 -9.66 14.71 -9.82
C ALA A 83 -9.73 14.37 -8.31
N MET A 84 -9.43 15.33 -7.44
CA MET A 84 -9.51 15.16 -5.98
C MET A 84 -10.95 15.00 -5.51
N ILE A 85 -11.89 15.80 -6.03
CA ILE A 85 -13.34 15.67 -5.74
C ILE A 85 -13.84 14.29 -6.20
N LYS A 86 -13.51 13.88 -7.43
CA LYS A 86 -13.88 12.55 -7.96
C LYS A 86 -13.34 11.42 -7.10
N GLY A 87 -12.09 11.54 -6.63
CA GLY A 87 -11.51 10.59 -5.68
C GLY A 87 -12.26 10.53 -4.35
N GLN A 88 -12.66 11.69 -3.82
CA GLN A 88 -13.44 11.76 -2.59
C GLN A 88 -14.83 11.13 -2.74
N LEU A 89 -15.53 11.37 -3.86
CA LEU A 89 -16.82 10.74 -4.16
C LEU A 89 -16.70 9.22 -4.29
N ARG A 90 -15.64 8.74 -4.96
CA ARG A 90 -15.32 7.30 -5.03
C ARG A 90 -15.13 6.68 -3.65
N ARG A 91 -14.45 7.38 -2.73
CA ARG A 91 -14.29 6.91 -1.34
C ARG A 91 -15.60 6.88 -0.56
N LEU A 92 -16.49 7.84 -0.79
CA LEU A 92 -17.81 7.81 -0.15
C LEU A 92 -18.66 6.65 -0.69
N ALA A 93 -18.62 6.38 -2.00
CA ALA A 93 -19.34 5.27 -2.60
C ALA A 93 -18.84 3.90 -2.10
N ILE A 94 -17.52 3.71 -1.94
CA ILE A 94 -16.98 2.41 -1.53
C ILE A 94 -17.33 2.05 -0.07
N LEU A 95 -17.58 3.04 0.81
CA LEU A 95 -17.95 2.79 2.21
C LEU A 95 -19.16 1.85 2.36
N GLN A 96 -20.11 1.89 1.41
CA GLN A 96 -21.28 1.02 1.43
C GLN A 96 -20.89 -0.45 1.21
N ARG A 97 -19.91 -0.70 0.34
CA ARG A 97 -19.44 -2.06 -0.03
C ARG A 97 -18.38 -2.59 0.93
N ILE A 98 -17.70 -1.74 1.71
CA ILE A 98 -16.71 -2.17 2.71
C ILE A 98 -17.28 -3.19 3.70
N ARG A 99 -18.60 -3.19 3.92
CA ARG A 99 -19.28 -4.17 4.79
C ARG A 99 -19.11 -5.61 4.32
N GLU A 100 -18.91 -5.85 3.02
CA GLU A 100 -18.76 -7.17 2.40
C GLU A 100 -17.39 -7.81 2.63
N TYR A 101 -16.42 -7.05 3.14
CA TYR A 101 -15.03 -7.49 3.34
C TYR A 101 -14.74 -7.77 4.81
N ASP A 102 -13.87 -8.73 5.07
CA ASP A 102 -13.45 -9.09 6.42
C ASP A 102 -12.43 -8.10 6.96
N VAL A 103 -11.53 -7.61 6.09
CA VAL A 103 -10.41 -6.73 6.44
C VAL A 103 -10.29 -5.59 5.45
N VAL A 104 -9.94 -4.40 5.94
CA VAL A 104 -9.59 -3.25 5.10
C VAL A 104 -8.09 -2.99 5.21
N PHE A 105 -7.39 -3.09 4.09
CA PHE A 105 -6.00 -2.66 3.99
C PHE A 105 -5.95 -1.21 3.51
N ILE A 106 -5.21 -0.35 4.19
CA ILE A 106 -5.04 1.06 3.81
C ILE A 106 -3.56 1.34 3.67
N GLN A 107 -3.14 1.82 2.50
CA GLN A 107 -1.78 2.33 2.33
C GLN A 107 -1.76 3.86 2.35
N ARG A 108 -0.85 4.43 3.14
CA ARG A 108 -0.66 5.88 3.37
C ARG A 108 -1.89 6.54 3.98
N GLU A 109 -2.95 6.71 3.20
CA GLU A 109 -4.21 7.34 3.60
C GLU A 109 -5.36 6.81 2.74
N ALA A 110 -6.56 6.64 3.31
CA ALA A 110 -7.72 6.28 2.50
C ALA A 110 -8.18 7.48 1.65
N SER A 111 -8.18 8.70 2.20
CA SER A 111 -8.44 9.93 1.43
C SER A 111 -7.42 11.03 1.74
N PRO A 112 -6.62 11.53 0.78
CA PRO A 112 -5.64 12.59 1.01
C PRO A 112 -6.23 13.95 1.40
N LEU A 113 -7.56 14.11 1.38
CA LEU A 113 -8.24 15.37 1.67
C LEU A 113 -8.90 15.37 3.05
N GLY A 114 -8.68 16.44 3.78
CA GLY A 114 -9.42 16.75 4.99
C GLY A 114 -9.08 15.82 6.17
N PRO A 115 -9.90 15.85 7.22
CA PRO A 115 -9.70 14.99 8.38
C PRO A 115 -9.98 13.52 8.04
N ALA A 116 -9.60 12.63 8.96
CA ALA A 116 -9.72 11.17 8.85
C ALA A 116 -11.17 10.62 8.83
N ILE A 117 -12.12 11.25 8.13
CA ILE A 117 -13.55 10.91 8.19
C ILE A 117 -13.80 9.53 7.58
N ILE A 118 -13.22 9.24 6.42
CA ILE A 118 -13.38 7.94 5.75
C ILE A 118 -12.82 6.84 6.65
N GLU A 119 -11.62 7.05 7.17
CA GLU A 119 -10.93 6.15 8.08
C GLU A 119 -11.72 5.96 9.39
N TRP A 120 -12.31 7.05 9.92
CA TRP A 120 -13.15 7.01 11.12
C TRP A 120 -14.42 6.21 10.90
N VAL A 121 -15.10 6.37 9.76
CA VAL A 121 -16.29 5.58 9.44
C VAL A 121 -15.93 4.10 9.37
N ILE A 122 -14.82 3.74 8.71
CA ILE A 122 -14.36 2.35 8.63
C ILE A 122 -14.08 1.78 10.03
N ALA A 123 -13.33 2.51 10.85
CA ALA A 123 -12.86 2.03 12.15
C ALA A 123 -13.91 2.06 13.26
N LYS A 124 -14.73 3.12 13.32
CA LYS A 124 -15.60 3.40 14.47
C LYS A 124 -17.07 3.12 14.21
N VAL A 125 -17.53 3.34 12.97
CA VAL A 125 -18.93 3.07 12.59
C VAL A 125 -19.09 1.65 12.07
N LEU A 126 -18.29 1.27 11.05
CA LEU A 126 -18.33 -0.06 10.45
C LEU A 126 -17.56 -1.10 11.29
N LYS A 127 -16.69 -0.64 12.21
CA LYS A 127 -15.86 -1.47 13.09
C LYS A 127 -15.07 -2.55 12.34
N LYS A 128 -14.61 -2.24 11.12
CA LYS A 128 -13.82 -3.17 10.33
C LYS A 128 -12.38 -3.21 10.85
N PRO A 129 -11.75 -4.39 10.95
CA PRO A 129 -10.34 -4.48 11.25
C PRO A 129 -9.54 -3.86 10.10
N ILE A 130 -8.66 -2.93 10.45
CA ILE A 130 -7.80 -2.22 9.50
C ILE A 130 -6.37 -2.76 9.62
N ILE A 131 -5.77 -3.11 8.50
CA ILE A 131 -4.31 -3.25 8.37
C ILE A 131 -3.82 -1.96 7.71
N TYR A 132 -2.95 -1.23 8.40
CA TYR A 132 -2.43 0.04 7.90
C TYR A 132 -0.97 -0.10 7.49
N ASP A 133 -0.66 0.22 6.24
CA ASP A 133 0.70 0.24 5.70
C ASP A 133 1.24 1.67 5.64
N ILE A 134 2.38 1.88 6.32
CA ILE A 134 3.13 3.13 6.32
C ILE A 134 4.54 2.88 5.78
N ASP A 135 4.83 3.54 4.66
CA ASP A 135 6.07 3.39 3.90
C ASP A 135 6.95 4.63 3.91
N ASP A 136 6.39 5.78 4.31
CA ASP A 136 7.05 7.07 4.35
C ASP A 136 6.56 7.88 5.55
N ALA A 137 7.34 8.89 5.97
CA ALA A 137 7.07 9.77 7.10
C ALA A 137 6.01 10.82 6.76
N ILE A 138 4.86 10.39 6.22
CA ILE A 138 3.79 11.25 5.70
C ILE A 138 3.05 12.06 6.77
N TRP A 139 3.36 11.86 8.04
CA TRP A 139 2.92 12.73 9.15
C TRP A 139 3.79 13.99 9.27
N MET A 140 4.99 14.00 8.68
CA MET A 140 5.88 15.16 8.66
C MET A 140 5.45 16.09 7.51
N PRO A 141 5.31 17.40 7.76
CA PRO A 141 5.06 18.36 6.70
C PRO A 141 6.24 18.40 5.73
N ASN A 142 6.11 17.70 4.61
CA ASN A 142 7.08 17.77 3.51
C ASN A 142 6.40 18.51 2.35
N VAL A 143 6.62 19.82 2.28
CA VAL A 143 5.92 20.69 1.33
C VAL A 143 6.96 21.33 0.42
N ALA A 144 6.97 20.91 -0.84
CA ALA A 144 7.59 21.71 -1.88
C ALA A 144 6.90 23.08 -1.92
N GLU A 145 7.66 24.18 -2.02
CA GLU A 145 7.14 25.57 -1.96
C GLU A 145 5.92 25.80 -2.86
N ALA A 146 5.87 25.13 -4.01
CA ALA A 146 4.78 25.19 -4.98
C ALA A 146 3.38 24.79 -4.43
N ASN A 147 3.31 24.00 -3.34
CA ASN A 147 2.07 23.47 -2.79
C ASN A 147 1.71 24.03 -1.39
N ALA A 148 2.47 24.99 -0.87
CA ALA A 148 2.31 25.55 0.48
C ALA A 148 0.89 26.08 0.75
N ARG A 149 0.25 26.71 -0.24
CA ARG A 149 -1.12 27.25 -0.14
C ARG A 149 -2.22 26.22 0.12
N PHE A 150 -1.96 24.94 -0.13
CA PHE A 150 -2.92 23.84 0.07
C PHE A 150 -2.62 23.01 1.32
N HIS A 151 -1.68 23.46 2.15
CA HIS A 151 -1.25 22.72 3.34
C HIS A 151 -2.39 22.40 4.31
N TRP A 152 -3.35 23.31 4.47
CA TRP A 152 -4.52 23.12 5.35
C TRP A 152 -5.44 21.97 4.92
N LEU A 153 -5.40 21.57 3.64
CA LEU A 153 -6.18 20.44 3.12
C LEU A 153 -5.58 19.09 3.53
N LYS A 154 -4.27 19.04 3.83
CA LYS A 154 -3.60 17.84 4.32
C LYS A 154 -3.66 17.79 5.84
N SER A 155 -4.38 16.82 6.38
CA SER A 155 -4.49 16.62 7.82
C SER A 155 -3.40 15.67 8.31
N PHE A 156 -2.15 16.11 8.48
CA PHE A 156 -1.04 15.24 8.93
C PHE A 156 -1.35 14.43 10.21
N ARG A 157 -2.12 15.02 11.14
CA ARG A 157 -2.58 14.37 12.38
C ARG A 157 -3.51 13.17 12.17
N LYS A 158 -4.02 12.97 10.95
CA LYS A 158 -4.84 11.81 10.63
C LYS A 158 -4.04 10.52 10.62
N ILE A 159 -2.73 10.59 10.36
CA ILE A 159 -1.85 9.42 10.31
C ILE A 159 -1.79 8.80 11.70
N ASP A 160 -1.64 9.62 12.74
CA ASP A 160 -1.71 9.21 14.14
C ASP A 160 -3.03 8.52 14.49
N LYS A 161 -4.16 9.07 14.01
CA LYS A 161 -5.48 8.45 14.19
C LYS A 161 -5.58 7.11 13.47
N LEU A 162 -5.07 7.02 12.25
CA LEU A 162 -5.12 5.81 11.44
C LEU A 162 -4.28 4.69 12.08
N MET A 163 -3.08 5.00 12.56
CA MET A 163 -2.26 4.06 13.35
C MET A 163 -3.03 3.60 14.60
N SER A 164 -3.61 4.52 15.37
CA SER A 164 -4.36 4.21 16.58
C SER A 164 -5.63 3.37 16.34
N TRP A 165 -6.30 3.56 15.20
CA TRP A 165 -7.53 2.86 14.86
C TRP A 165 -7.30 1.52 14.17
N SER A 166 -6.07 1.23 13.77
CA SER A 166 -5.73 0.00 13.07
C SER A 166 -5.69 -1.19 14.01
N ARG A 167 -6.00 -2.37 13.48
CA ARG A 167 -5.74 -3.63 14.17
C ARG A 167 -4.25 -3.91 14.22
N THR A 168 -3.59 -3.74 13.07
CA THR A 168 -2.16 -3.98 12.87
C THR A 168 -1.61 -2.86 12.00
N VAL A 169 -0.40 -2.37 12.32
CA VAL A 169 0.35 -1.44 11.48
C VAL A 169 1.55 -2.17 10.88
N ILE A 170 1.69 -2.11 9.55
CA ILE A 170 2.85 -2.57 8.82
C ILE A 170 3.73 -1.34 8.54
N ALA A 171 4.95 -1.36 9.05
CA ALA A 171 5.93 -0.30 8.86
C ALA A 171 7.01 -0.71 7.86
N GLY A 172 7.40 0.20 6.98
CA GLY A 172 8.44 -0.04 5.97
C GLY A 172 9.87 -0.14 6.50
N ASN A 173 10.12 0.27 7.74
CA ASN A 173 11.40 0.18 8.43
C ASN A 173 11.22 0.45 9.94
N ASP A 174 12.30 0.31 10.71
CA ASP A 174 12.29 0.50 12.17
C ASP A 174 11.98 1.95 12.58
N PHE A 175 12.38 2.94 11.78
CA PHE A 175 12.08 4.35 12.06
C PHE A 175 10.56 4.62 12.03
N LEU A 176 9.89 4.11 10.99
CA LEU A 176 8.42 4.21 10.88
C LEU A 176 7.74 3.37 11.98
N ALA A 177 8.30 2.21 12.33
CA ALA A 177 7.77 1.34 13.38
C ALA A 177 7.81 2.00 14.76
N GLN A 178 8.91 2.69 15.11
CA GLN A 178 9.01 3.44 16.35
C GLN A 178 7.93 4.52 16.46
N ARG A 179 7.60 5.20 15.36
CA ARG A 179 6.46 6.13 15.31
C ARG A 179 5.15 5.39 15.56
N ALA A 180 4.91 4.29 14.86
CA ALA A 180 3.68 3.52 14.95
C ALA A 180 3.44 2.95 16.37
N LEU A 181 4.49 2.51 17.06
CA LEU A 181 4.43 1.95 18.41
C LEU A 181 3.91 2.94 19.46
N MET A 182 4.01 4.24 19.21
CA MET A 182 3.40 5.25 20.09
C MET A 182 1.86 5.25 20.04
N PHE A 183 1.26 4.66 19.00
CA PHE A 183 -0.19 4.70 18.77
C PHE A 183 -0.82 3.31 18.68
N ASN A 184 -0.04 2.28 18.33
CA ASN A 184 -0.51 0.91 18.17
C ASN A 184 0.48 -0.08 18.79
N ARG A 185 -0.05 -1.09 19.48
CA ARG A 185 0.76 -2.15 20.09
C ARG A 185 1.09 -3.30 19.14
N ASP A 186 0.36 -3.42 18.03
CA ASP A 186 0.54 -4.46 17.03
C ASP A 186 1.17 -3.84 15.78
N VAL A 187 2.50 -3.82 15.78
CA VAL A 187 3.33 -3.23 14.73
C VAL A 187 4.27 -4.30 14.19
N ILE A 188 4.28 -4.46 12.86
CA ILE A 188 5.12 -5.41 12.15
C ILE A 188 6.00 -4.62 11.18
N VAL A 189 7.30 -4.91 11.19
CA VAL A 189 8.22 -4.36 10.19
C VAL A 189 8.26 -5.33 9.01
N ILE A 190 7.80 -4.85 7.87
CA ILE A 190 7.99 -5.52 6.58
C ILE A 190 8.73 -4.50 5.74
N PRO A 191 9.99 -4.70 5.34
CA PRO A 191 10.71 -3.73 4.52
C PRO A 191 10.17 -3.67 3.10
N THR A 192 10.51 -2.61 2.37
CA THR A 192 10.29 -2.55 0.92
C THR A 192 11.19 -3.58 0.24
N ILE A 193 10.58 -4.48 -0.54
CA ILE A 193 11.27 -5.57 -1.23
C ILE A 193 11.26 -5.35 -2.75
N VAL A 194 12.19 -6.03 -3.43
CA VAL A 194 12.26 -6.09 -4.89
C VAL A 194 12.06 -7.53 -5.36
N ASP A 195 11.37 -7.69 -6.48
CA ASP A 195 11.17 -9.00 -7.11
C ASP A 195 12.40 -9.37 -7.94
N THR A 196 13.21 -10.27 -7.39
CA THR A 196 14.45 -10.78 -8.00
C THR A 196 14.21 -11.90 -9.01
N VAL A 197 12.97 -12.38 -9.14
CA VAL A 197 12.62 -13.47 -10.06
C VAL A 197 12.09 -12.91 -11.37
N HIS A 198 11.19 -11.93 -11.31
CA HIS A 198 10.51 -11.43 -12.51
C HIS A 198 11.03 -10.08 -13.02
N TYR A 199 11.64 -9.25 -12.16
CA TYR A 199 12.01 -7.87 -12.51
C TYR A 199 13.50 -7.58 -12.39
N HIS A 200 14.15 -8.11 -11.36
CA HIS A 200 15.58 -7.88 -11.09
C HIS A 200 16.36 -9.18 -11.20
N SER A 201 16.38 -9.74 -12.41
CA SER A 201 17.27 -10.85 -12.72
C SER A 201 18.72 -10.41 -12.55
N LEU A 202 19.49 -11.19 -11.81
CA LEU A 202 20.94 -11.02 -11.71
C LEU A 202 21.55 -11.36 -13.07
N THR A 203 21.59 -10.39 -13.99
CA THR A 203 22.33 -10.55 -15.24
C THR A 203 23.83 -10.48 -14.93
N ASN A 204 24.59 -11.28 -15.69
CA ASN A 204 26.03 -11.40 -15.57
C ASN A 204 26.70 -10.02 -15.47
N HIS A 205 27.44 -9.80 -14.39
CA HIS A 205 28.33 -8.66 -14.27
C HIS A 205 29.26 -8.63 -15.49
N VAL A 206 29.12 -7.62 -16.34
CA VAL A 206 30.16 -7.28 -17.30
C VAL A 206 31.23 -6.56 -16.49
N GLU A 207 32.46 -7.09 -16.47
CA GLU A 207 33.62 -6.40 -15.89
C GLU A 207 33.95 -5.16 -16.73
N ASP A 208 33.16 -4.10 -16.56
CA ASP A 208 33.50 -2.77 -17.02
C ASP A 208 34.43 -2.13 -15.98
N LYS A 209 35.63 -1.73 -16.41
CA LYS A 209 36.65 -1.11 -15.55
C LYS A 209 36.38 0.38 -15.29
N SER A 210 35.30 0.94 -15.83
CA SER A 210 34.91 2.32 -15.60
C SER A 210 34.07 2.50 -14.32
N LEU A 211 34.32 3.58 -13.58
CA LEU A 211 33.46 3.97 -12.46
C LEU A 211 32.14 4.52 -13.03
N THR A 212 31.05 3.76 -12.85
CA THR A 212 29.71 4.22 -13.22
C THR A 212 28.94 4.63 -11.97
N LEU A 213 28.50 5.90 -11.92
CA LEU A 213 27.56 6.39 -10.92
C LEU A 213 26.14 6.34 -11.49
N GLY A 214 25.30 5.44 -10.95
CA GLY A 214 23.87 5.39 -11.28
C GLY A 214 23.05 6.20 -10.29
N TRP A 215 22.08 6.97 -10.81
CA TRP A 215 21.05 7.61 -9.99
C TRP A 215 19.67 7.17 -10.46
N THR A 216 18.82 6.78 -9.51
CA THR A 216 17.42 6.48 -9.75
C THR A 216 16.59 7.18 -8.69
N GLY A 217 15.62 7.97 -9.13
CA GLY A 217 14.83 8.86 -8.30
C GLY A 217 14.01 9.80 -9.18
N THR A 218 13.14 10.57 -8.56
CA THR A 218 12.37 11.66 -9.20
C THR A 218 12.56 12.93 -8.41
#